data_AF-A0A959FSI2-F1
#
_entry.id   AF-A0A959FSI2-F1
#
_cell.length_a   1.000
_cell.length_b   1.000
_cell.length_c   1.000
_cell.angle_alpha   90.00
_cell.angle_beta   90.00
_cell.angle_gamma   90.00
#
_symmetry.space_group_name_H-M   'P 1'
#
loop_
_entity.id
_entity.type
_entity.pdbx_description
1 polymer ?
#
loop_
_entity_poly.entity_id
_entity_poly.type
_entity_poly.pdbx_seq_one_letter_code
_entity_poly.pdbx_strand_id
1 'polypeptide(L)'
;MKQIDRIKDWVFNQVHSKNLVYNTCWEDPRCDRELLEFDRDSNIVMITSAGCNALDYLLDDPGRINCIDVNFRQNALLQLKKSTFRNTDHATLFELFGKGVHQDAKRIYQEQLREELPEYAKGYWDKNINFFNGKGPRKTFYHYGTSGIFAWMASKYIKARKPLNRKIQQLL
;
A
#
# COMPACT_ATOMS: atom_id res chain seq x y z
N MET A 1 -7.29 7.54 33.94
CA MET A 1 -6.58 8.09 32.76
C MET A 1 -5.37 7.24 32.38
N LYS A 2 -4.27 7.19 33.15
CA LYS A 2 -3.02 6.45 32.79
C LYS A 2 -3.16 4.97 32.33
N GLN A 3 -4.11 4.20 32.87
CA GLN A 3 -4.33 2.80 32.42
C GLN A 3 -5.04 2.71 31.07
N ILE A 4 -5.99 3.63 30.81
CA ILE A 4 -6.67 3.72 29.52
C ILE A 4 -5.68 4.13 28.44
N ASP A 5 -4.81 5.10 28.75
CA ASP A 5 -3.74 5.55 27.84
C ASP A 5 -2.76 4.41 27.53
N ARG A 6 -2.35 3.62 28.53
CA ARG A 6 -1.51 2.42 28.32
C ARG A 6 -2.16 1.35 27.44
N ILE A 7 -3.46 1.10 27.61
CA ILE A 7 -4.18 0.13 26.77
C ILE A 7 -4.29 0.68 25.35
N LYS A 8 -4.57 1.98 25.20
CA LYS A 8 -4.67 2.66 23.91
C LYS A 8 -3.33 2.65 23.18
N ASP A 9 -2.22 2.94 23.87
CA ASP A 9 -0.86 2.87 23.33
C ASP A 9 -0.46 1.44 22.98
N TRP A 10 -0.86 0.46 23.80
CA TRP A 10 -0.62 -0.95 23.49
C TRP A 10 -1.38 -1.39 22.24
N VAL A 11 -2.68 -1.06 22.13
CA VAL A 11 -3.48 -1.33 20.92
C VAL A 11 -2.88 -0.60 19.71
N PHE A 12 -2.53 0.67 19.86
CA PHE A 12 -1.87 1.47 18.84
C PHE A 12 -0.59 0.80 18.36
N ASN A 13 0.28 0.39 19.28
CA ASN A 13 1.52 -0.30 18.98
C ASN A 13 1.27 -1.65 18.30
N GLN A 14 0.32 -2.46 18.77
CA GLN A 14 0.01 -3.74 18.12
C GLN A 14 -0.48 -3.56 16.68
N VAL A 15 -1.33 -2.55 16.44
CA VAL A 15 -1.92 -2.26 15.14
C VAL A 15 -0.90 -1.67 14.16
N HIS A 16 -0.05 -0.76 14.62
CA HIS A 16 0.94 -0.07 13.79
C HIS A 16 2.22 -0.91 13.57
N SER A 17 2.62 -1.76 14.53
CA SER A 17 3.89 -2.50 14.45
C SER A 17 3.81 -3.87 13.78
N LYS A 18 2.62 -4.47 13.64
CA LYS A 18 2.48 -5.85 13.13
C LYS A 18 1.95 -5.97 11.72
N ASN A 19 1.19 -4.98 11.25
CA ASN A 19 0.47 -5.04 9.98
C ASN A 19 0.88 -3.90 9.04
N LEU A 20 0.68 -4.13 7.74
CA LEU A 20 0.64 -3.03 6.78
C LEU A 20 -0.55 -2.12 7.14
N VAL A 21 -0.31 -0.82 7.33
CA VAL A 21 -1.39 0.10 7.74
C VAL A 21 -2.16 0.61 6.53
N TYR A 22 -1.45 0.97 5.46
CA TYR A 22 -1.99 1.49 4.21
C TYR A 22 -1.51 0.63 3.04
N ASN A 23 -2.43 0.28 2.15
CA ASN A 23 -2.16 -0.42 0.89
C ASN A 23 -2.00 0.57 -0.28
N THR A 24 -2.75 1.67 -0.21
CA THR A 24 -2.68 2.83 -1.10
C THR A 24 -2.91 4.11 -0.30
N CYS A 25 -2.30 5.21 -0.76
CA CYS A 25 -2.70 6.57 -0.42
C CYS A 25 -3.98 6.90 -1.19
N TRP A 26 -4.88 7.67 -0.59
CA TRP A 26 -6.16 8.12 -1.18
C TRP A 26 -6.24 9.65 -1.33
N GLU A 27 -5.21 10.34 -0.87
CA GLU A 27 -4.97 11.76 -1.05
C GLU A 27 -4.72 12.07 -2.53
N ASP A 28 -5.09 13.28 -2.97
CA ASP A 28 -4.82 13.74 -4.33
C ASP A 28 -3.42 14.37 -4.38
N PRO A 29 -2.40 13.69 -4.95
CA PRO A 29 -1.04 14.22 -4.99
C PRO A 29 -0.93 15.46 -5.89
N ARG A 30 -1.90 15.73 -6.78
CA ARG A 30 -1.89 16.91 -7.65
C ARG A 30 -1.98 18.20 -6.86
N CYS A 31 -2.78 18.23 -5.79
CA CYS A 31 -2.89 19.40 -4.93
C CYS A 31 -1.53 19.76 -4.30
N ASP A 32 -0.75 18.76 -3.89
CA ASP A 32 0.58 19.01 -3.33
C ASP A 32 1.55 19.52 -4.40
N ARG A 33 1.52 18.93 -5.60
CA ARG A 33 2.40 19.32 -6.72
C ARG A 33 2.10 20.72 -7.24
N GLU A 34 0.80 21.07 -7.36
CA GLU A 34 0.37 22.42 -7.76
C GLU A 34 0.72 23.48 -6.72
N LEU A 35 0.67 23.15 -5.43
CA LEU A 35 0.96 24.09 -4.35
C LEU A 35 2.45 24.27 -4.09
N LEU A 36 3.22 23.17 -4.18
CA LEU A 36 4.63 23.14 -3.77
C LEU A 36 5.60 23.30 -4.95
N GLU A 37 5.11 23.16 -6.19
CA GLU A 37 5.86 23.41 -7.43
C GLU A 37 7.22 22.71 -7.44
N PHE A 38 7.22 21.39 -7.21
CA PHE A 38 8.46 20.61 -7.14
C PHE A 38 9.29 20.71 -8.42
N ASP A 39 10.61 20.67 -8.24
CA ASP A 39 11.59 20.72 -9.31
C ASP A 39 12.89 19.99 -8.93
N ARG A 40 13.87 19.96 -9.83
CA ARG A 40 15.18 19.33 -9.60
C ARG A 40 15.97 19.80 -8.38
N ASP A 41 15.72 21.01 -7.91
CA ASP A 41 16.38 21.57 -6.73
C ASP A 41 15.64 21.18 -5.43
N SER A 42 14.44 20.63 -5.55
CA SER A 42 13.60 20.18 -4.46
C SER A 42 14.15 18.93 -3.76
N ASN A 43 14.20 19.01 -2.43
CA ASN A 43 14.64 17.95 -1.54
C ASN A 43 13.50 17.60 -0.58
N ILE A 44 12.73 16.56 -0.90
CA ILE A 44 11.48 16.25 -0.21
C ILE A 44 11.73 15.24 0.93
N VAL A 45 11.06 15.43 2.06
CA VAL A 45 10.98 14.45 3.15
C VAL A 45 9.50 14.23 3.45
N MET A 46 9.07 12.97 3.50
CA MET A 46 7.67 12.65 3.74
C MET A 46 7.50 11.32 4.47
N ILE A 47 6.36 11.18 5.14
CA ILE A 47 5.91 9.89 5.65
C ILE A 47 5.60 8.98 4.45
N THR A 48 6.09 7.75 4.48
CA THR A 48 6.05 6.88 3.29
C THR A 48 4.63 6.60 2.82
N SER A 49 3.68 6.32 3.73
CA SER A 49 2.25 6.14 3.44
C SER A 49 1.95 5.31 2.17
N ALA A 50 2.41 4.05 2.16
CA ALA A 50 2.34 3.13 1.00
C ALA A 50 3.11 3.56 -0.26
N GLY A 51 3.72 4.75 -0.28
CA GLY A 51 4.62 5.24 -1.32
C GLY A 51 3.95 5.80 -2.57
N CYS A 52 2.61 5.94 -2.63
CA CYS A 52 1.95 6.38 -3.86
C CYS A 52 2.30 7.83 -4.20
N ASN A 53 2.11 8.76 -3.27
CA ASN A 53 2.39 10.18 -3.51
C ASN A 53 3.88 10.41 -3.80
N ALA A 54 4.78 9.70 -3.09
CA ALA A 54 6.21 9.76 -3.35
C ALA A 54 6.57 9.37 -4.79
N LEU A 55 5.88 8.37 -5.36
CA LEU A 55 6.10 7.96 -6.75
C LEU A 55 5.44 8.93 -7.74
N ASP A 56 4.32 9.55 -7.37
CA ASP A 56 3.65 10.58 -8.19
C ASP A 56 4.50 11.85 -8.30
N TYR A 57 5.09 12.31 -7.21
CA TYR A 57 5.96 13.50 -7.20
C TYR A 57 7.20 13.35 -8.08
N LEU A 58 7.60 12.12 -8.44
CA LEU A 58 8.69 11.91 -9.41
C LEU A 58 8.36 12.45 -10.81
N LEU A 59 7.09 12.71 -11.11
CA LEU A 59 6.67 13.32 -12.37
C LEU A 59 7.18 14.76 -12.55
N ASP A 60 7.55 15.43 -11.45
CA ASP A 60 8.11 16.79 -11.48
C ASP A 60 9.65 16.82 -11.43
N ASP A 61 10.31 15.67 -11.59
CA ASP A 61 11.77 15.53 -11.58
C ASP A 61 12.48 16.09 -10.32
N PRO A 62 12.02 15.79 -9.09
CA PRO A 62 12.65 16.30 -7.89
C PRO A 62 14.05 15.71 -7.66
N GLY A 63 14.97 16.51 -7.12
CA GLY A 63 16.35 16.08 -6.88
C GLY A 63 16.45 14.86 -5.94
N ARG A 64 15.60 14.79 -4.90
CA ARG A 64 15.41 13.57 -4.10
C ARG A 64 14.13 13.59 -3.27
N ILE A 65 13.62 12.39 -2.98
CA ILE A 65 12.52 12.16 -2.05
C ILE A 65 12.95 11.15 -0.97
N ASN A 66 12.92 11.59 0.28
CA ASN A 66 13.24 10.78 1.45
C ASN A 66 11.94 10.29 2.10
N CYS A 67 11.59 9.03 1.85
CA CYS A 67 10.40 8.41 2.43
C CYS A 67 10.75 7.72 3.77
N ILE A 68 10.19 8.23 4.87
CA ILE A 68 10.45 7.76 6.23
C ILE A 68 9.16 7.13 6.78
N ASP A 69 9.25 6.02 7.50
CA ASP A 69 8.09 5.45 8.19
C ASP A 69 8.52 4.74 9.47
N VAL A 70 7.68 4.83 10.50
CA VAL A 70 7.87 4.07 11.74
C VAL A 70 7.56 2.59 11.54
N ASN A 71 6.71 2.26 10.56
CA ASN A 71 6.40 0.91 10.16
C ASN A 71 7.14 0.57 8.87
N PHE A 72 8.27 -0.14 9.01
CA PHE A 72 9.13 -0.53 7.90
C PHE A 72 8.38 -1.26 6.75
N ARG A 73 7.20 -1.84 7.00
CA ARG A 73 6.37 -2.50 5.98
C ARG A 73 5.86 -1.51 4.92
N GLN A 74 5.67 -0.25 5.29
CA GLN A 74 5.34 0.82 4.34
C GLN A 74 6.51 1.08 3.40
N ASN A 75 7.73 1.18 3.94
CA ASN A 75 8.94 1.25 3.11
C ASN A 75 9.13 -0.02 2.28
N ALA A 76 8.84 -1.21 2.82
CA ALA A 76 8.91 -2.44 2.05
C ALA A 76 7.92 -2.45 0.87
N LEU A 77 6.71 -1.90 1.05
CA LEU A 77 5.73 -1.74 -0.03
C LEU A 77 6.21 -0.75 -1.09
N LEU A 78 6.79 0.39 -0.68
CA LEU A 78 7.42 1.31 -1.62
C LEU A 78 8.51 0.61 -2.44
N GLN A 79 9.38 -0.19 -1.82
CA GLN A 79 10.43 -0.94 -2.55
C GLN A 79 9.83 -1.93 -3.55
N LEU A 80 8.77 -2.64 -3.19
CA LEU A 80 8.10 -3.56 -4.12
C LEU A 80 7.50 -2.80 -5.31
N LYS A 81 6.84 -1.66 -5.08
CA LYS A 81 6.32 -0.81 -6.15
C LYS A 81 7.44 -0.31 -7.05
N LYS A 82 8.53 0.22 -6.48
CA LYS A 82 9.70 0.70 -7.24
C LYS A 82 10.29 -0.40 -8.14
N SER A 83 10.47 -1.61 -7.61
CA SER A 83 10.98 -2.72 -8.41
C SER A 83 9.99 -3.14 -9.51
N THR A 84 8.68 -3.07 -9.23
CA THR A 84 7.64 -3.34 -10.25
C THR A 84 7.67 -2.31 -11.37
N PHE A 85 7.80 -1.01 -11.05
CA PHE A 85 7.98 0.05 -12.05
C PHE A 85 9.22 -0.15 -12.93
N ARG A 86 10.29 -0.74 -12.40
CA ARG A 86 11.56 -0.94 -13.12
C ARG A 86 11.56 -2.19 -13.99
N ASN A 87 10.97 -3.29 -13.51
CA ASN A 87 11.18 -4.62 -14.10
C ASN A 87 9.96 -5.20 -14.79
N THR A 88 8.82 -4.50 -14.76
CA THR A 88 7.56 -5.01 -15.31
C THR A 88 6.86 -3.95 -16.17
N ASP A 89 5.85 -4.39 -16.90
CA ASP A 89 5.03 -3.50 -17.71
C ASP A 89 3.86 -2.90 -16.90
N HIS A 90 3.22 -1.88 -17.50
CA HIS A 90 2.06 -1.22 -16.91
C HIS A 90 0.93 -2.21 -16.60
N ALA A 91 0.71 -3.22 -17.45
CA ALA A 91 -0.34 -4.21 -17.23
C ALA A 91 -0.10 -5.01 -15.94
N THR A 92 1.12 -5.52 -15.75
CA THR A 92 1.52 -6.23 -14.54
C THR A 92 1.42 -5.33 -13.31
N LEU A 93 1.90 -4.09 -13.42
CA LEU A 93 1.80 -3.10 -12.36
C LEU A 93 0.34 -2.84 -11.96
N PHE A 94 -0.55 -2.69 -12.93
CA PHE A 94 -1.97 -2.43 -12.69
C PHE A 94 -2.71 -3.63 -12.12
N GLU A 95 -2.40 -4.86 -12.54
CA GLU A 95 -2.93 -6.07 -11.90
C GLU A 95 -2.50 -6.13 -10.42
N LEU A 96 -1.21 -5.95 -10.14
CA LEU A 96 -0.67 -5.97 -8.77
C LEU A 96 -1.19 -4.83 -7.90
N PHE A 97 -1.18 -3.58 -8.37
CA PHE A 97 -1.42 -2.40 -7.54
C PHE A 97 -2.60 -1.53 -7.96
N GLY A 98 -3.34 -1.90 -9.01
CA GLY A 98 -4.66 -1.33 -9.34
C GLY A 98 -5.80 -2.28 -8.98
N LYS A 99 -5.63 -3.58 -9.26
CA LYS A 99 -6.61 -4.63 -8.89
C LYS A 99 -6.25 -5.35 -7.59
N GLY A 100 -5.00 -5.28 -7.17
CA GLY A 100 -4.52 -5.97 -5.97
C GLY A 100 -4.41 -7.48 -6.14
N VAL A 101 -4.41 -7.99 -7.38
CA VAL A 101 -4.43 -9.41 -7.69
C VAL A 101 -3.63 -9.71 -8.96
N HIS A 102 -2.77 -10.71 -8.90
CA HIS A 102 -2.11 -11.28 -10.07
C HIS A 102 -1.98 -12.80 -9.89
N GLN A 103 -2.41 -13.58 -10.90
CA GLN A 103 -2.37 -15.05 -10.83
C GLN A 103 -0.96 -15.61 -10.58
N ASP A 104 0.03 -14.98 -11.21
CA ASP A 104 1.45 -15.33 -11.11
C ASP A 104 2.24 -14.48 -10.10
N ALA A 105 1.58 -13.81 -9.15
CA ALA A 105 2.25 -12.86 -8.24
C ALA A 105 3.52 -13.43 -7.57
N LYS A 106 3.47 -14.70 -7.15
CA LYS A 106 4.63 -15.37 -6.53
C LYS A 106 5.77 -15.57 -7.54
N ARG A 107 5.46 -15.95 -8.78
CA ARG A 107 6.45 -16.18 -9.83
C ARG A 107 7.13 -14.86 -10.22
N ILE A 108 6.32 -13.84 -10.54
CA ILE A 108 6.82 -12.49 -10.87
C ILE A 108 7.70 -11.94 -9.76
N TYR A 109 7.26 -12.07 -8.50
CA TYR A 109 8.07 -11.63 -7.38
C TYR A 109 9.43 -12.33 -7.34
N GLN A 110 9.47 -13.66 -7.44
CA GLN A 110 10.72 -14.41 -7.35
C GLN A 110 11.65 -14.14 -8.55
N GLU A 111 11.11 -14.05 -9.76
CA GLU A 111 11.89 -13.97 -11.00
C GLU A 111 12.29 -12.53 -11.37
N GLN A 112 11.50 -11.52 -11.02
CA GLN A 112 11.65 -10.16 -11.57
C GLN A 112 11.80 -9.07 -10.50
N LEU A 113 11.19 -9.25 -9.32
CA LEU A 113 11.15 -8.18 -8.31
C LEU A 113 12.18 -8.40 -7.20
N ARG A 114 12.26 -9.62 -6.68
CA ARG A 114 12.89 -9.94 -5.40
C ARG A 114 14.34 -9.48 -5.33
N GLU A 115 15.14 -9.62 -6.39
CA GLU A 115 16.59 -9.36 -6.34
C GLU A 115 16.93 -7.92 -5.97
N GLU A 116 16.19 -6.95 -6.51
CA GLU A 116 16.41 -5.51 -6.25
C GLU A 116 15.98 -5.05 -4.87
N LEU A 117 15.18 -5.85 -4.16
CA LEU A 117 14.69 -5.46 -2.86
C LEU A 117 15.83 -5.48 -1.83
N PRO A 118 15.90 -4.47 -0.94
CA PRO A 118 16.76 -4.55 0.23
C PRO A 118 16.33 -5.70 1.15
N GLU A 119 17.25 -6.22 1.97
CA GLU A 119 17.04 -7.45 2.74
C GLU A 119 15.82 -7.39 3.66
N TYR A 120 15.57 -6.24 4.29
CA TYR A 120 14.39 -6.05 5.14
C TYR A 120 13.07 -6.20 4.36
N ALA A 121 13.05 -5.77 3.10
CA ALA A 121 11.88 -5.83 2.24
C ALA A 121 11.70 -7.25 1.69
N LYS A 122 12.79 -7.93 1.32
CA LYS A 122 12.79 -9.37 0.97
C LYS A 122 12.18 -10.20 2.10
N GLY A 123 12.67 -10.04 3.33
CA GLY A 123 12.17 -10.78 4.49
C GLY A 123 10.68 -10.57 4.79
N TYR A 124 10.12 -9.42 4.42
CA TYR A 124 8.68 -9.17 4.50
C TYR A 124 7.92 -9.80 3.34
N TRP A 125 8.33 -9.55 2.09
CA TRP A 125 7.57 -9.98 0.92
C TRP A 125 7.68 -11.47 0.63
N ASP A 126 8.78 -12.13 1.00
CA ASP A 126 8.92 -13.59 0.95
C ASP A 126 7.78 -14.30 1.69
N LYS A 127 7.31 -13.70 2.80
CA LYS A 127 6.24 -14.25 3.64
C LYS A 127 4.84 -13.82 3.18
N ASN A 128 4.74 -12.66 2.51
CA ASN A 128 3.46 -11.96 2.31
C ASN A 128 3.06 -11.78 0.84
N ILE A 129 3.87 -12.18 -0.14
CA ILE A 129 3.55 -12.01 -1.57
C ILE A 129 2.24 -12.70 -1.97
N ASN A 130 1.82 -13.72 -1.22
CA ASN A 130 0.52 -14.37 -1.39
C ASN A 130 -0.68 -13.43 -1.23
N PHE A 131 -0.51 -12.21 -0.70
CA PHE A 131 -1.58 -11.21 -0.64
C PHE A 131 -2.17 -10.86 -2.01
N PHE A 132 -1.38 -11.02 -3.08
CA PHE A 132 -1.80 -10.74 -4.46
C PHE A 132 -2.35 -11.97 -5.20
N ASN A 133 -2.39 -13.16 -4.60
CA ASN A 133 -2.65 -14.38 -5.36
C ASN A 133 -4.13 -14.61 -5.74
N GLY A 134 -5.07 -13.75 -5.32
CA GLY A 134 -6.49 -13.92 -5.64
C GLY A 134 -7.24 -14.97 -4.83
N LYS A 135 -6.55 -15.72 -3.96
CA LYS A 135 -7.07 -16.92 -3.28
C LYS A 135 -7.50 -16.62 -1.85
N GLY A 136 -8.37 -17.50 -1.32
CA GLY A 136 -8.86 -17.42 0.05
C GLY A 136 -9.98 -16.40 0.28
N PRO A 137 -10.34 -16.13 1.54
CA PRO A 137 -11.47 -15.26 1.88
C PRO A 137 -11.20 -13.78 1.58
N ARG A 138 -9.93 -13.38 1.55
CA ARG A 138 -9.44 -12.03 1.24
C ARG A 138 -8.75 -12.08 -0.12
N LYS A 139 -9.55 -11.93 -1.18
CA LYS A 139 -9.12 -12.17 -2.56
C LYS A 139 -8.17 -11.11 -3.13
N THR A 140 -7.88 -10.01 -2.44
CA THR A 140 -7.08 -8.92 -3.00
C THR A 140 -6.16 -8.37 -1.93
N PHE A 141 -5.00 -7.88 -2.35
CA PHE A 141 -4.04 -7.13 -1.54
C PHE A 141 -4.72 -6.05 -0.69
N TYR A 142 -5.77 -5.41 -1.23
CA TYR A 142 -6.49 -4.36 -0.49
C TYR A 142 -7.29 -4.85 0.72
N HIS A 143 -7.46 -6.16 0.89
CA HIS A 143 -8.08 -6.75 2.08
C HIS A 143 -7.06 -7.26 3.11
N TYR A 144 -5.77 -7.00 2.90
CA TYR A 144 -4.70 -7.31 3.84
C TYR A 144 -4.21 -6.05 4.55
N GLY A 145 -3.55 -6.24 5.70
CA GLY A 145 -3.21 -5.14 6.60
C GLY A 145 -4.37 -4.68 7.47
N THR A 146 -4.12 -3.68 8.32
CA THR A 146 -5.13 -3.19 9.28
C THR A 146 -6.31 -2.54 8.57
N SER A 147 -6.06 -1.58 7.68
CA SER A 147 -7.12 -0.92 6.90
C SER A 147 -7.83 -1.90 5.97
N GLY A 148 -7.10 -2.85 5.38
CA GLY A 148 -7.69 -3.86 4.50
C GLY A 148 -8.62 -4.83 5.22
N ILE A 149 -8.30 -5.24 6.45
CA ILE A 149 -9.21 -6.05 7.27
C ILE A 149 -10.50 -5.28 7.56
N PHE A 150 -10.40 -4.00 7.91
CA PHE A 150 -11.56 -3.15 8.10
C PHE A 150 -12.40 -3.02 6.82
N ALA A 151 -11.76 -2.72 5.68
CA ALA A 151 -12.43 -2.63 4.39
C ALA A 151 -13.13 -3.94 3.99
N TRP A 152 -12.48 -5.08 4.25
CA TRP A 152 -13.07 -6.40 4.01
C TRP A 152 -14.32 -6.65 4.87
N MET A 153 -14.26 -6.33 6.17
CA MET A 153 -15.41 -6.45 7.08
C MET A 153 -16.55 -5.52 6.67
N ALA A 154 -16.25 -4.26 6.35
CA ALA A 154 -17.23 -3.29 5.86
C ALA A 154 -17.89 -3.77 4.56
N SER A 155 -17.10 -4.30 3.61
CA SER A 155 -17.61 -4.88 2.37
C SER A 155 -18.58 -6.04 2.64
N LYS A 156 -18.27 -6.93 3.59
CA LYS A 156 -19.15 -8.03 3.98
C LYS A 156 -20.45 -7.52 4.61
N TYR A 157 -20.37 -6.54 5.50
CA TYR A 157 -21.53 -5.93 6.13
C TYR A 157 -22.45 -5.25 5.11
N ILE A 158 -21.89 -4.47 4.19
CA ILE A 158 -22.63 -3.83 3.09
C ILE A 158 -23.35 -4.88 2.25
N LYS A 159 -22.63 -5.93 1.83
CA LYS A 159 -23.20 -7.02 1.01
C LYS A 159 -24.32 -7.78 1.72
N ALA A 160 -24.23 -7.95 3.04
CA ALA A 160 -25.29 -8.56 3.83
C ALA A 160 -26.57 -7.68 3.88
N ARG A 161 -26.42 -6.36 3.78
CA ARG A 161 -27.54 -5.40 3.74
C ARG A 161 -27.98 -5.14 2.31
N LYS A 162 -28.83 -6.01 1.76
CA LYS A 162 -29.32 -5.95 0.36
C LYS A 162 -29.77 -4.54 -0.11
N PRO A 163 -30.55 -3.75 0.66
CA PRO A 163 -30.96 -2.42 0.22
C PRO A 163 -29.79 -1.44 0.06
N LEU A 164 -28.83 -1.48 1.00
CA LEU A 164 -27.63 -0.66 0.96
C LEU A 164 -26.73 -1.06 -0.20
N ASN A 165 -26.51 -2.37 -0.37
CA ASN A 165 -25.71 -2.89 -1.48
C ASN A 165 -26.28 -2.45 -2.83
N ARG A 166 -27.61 -2.53 -3.01
CA ARG A 166 -28.26 -2.10 -4.25
C ARG A 166 -28.03 -0.62 -4.55
N LYS A 167 -28.13 0.26 -3.55
CA LYS A 167 -27.85 1.70 -3.73
C LYS A 167 -26.40 1.96 -4.13
N ILE A 168 -25.45 1.28 -3.50
CA ILE A 168 -24.02 1.44 -3.83
C ILE A 168 -23.75 0.96 -5.26
N GLN A 169 -24.33 -0.15 -5.69
CA GLN A 169 -24.18 -0.65 -7.07
C GLN A 169 -24.81 0.26 -8.13
N GLN A 170 -25.66 1.22 -7.75
CA GLN A 170 -26.19 2.22 -8.68
C GLN A 170 -25.26 3.43 -8.85
N LEU A 171 -24.27 3.58 -7.96
CA LEU A 171 -23.29 4.68 -7.98
C LEU A 171 -21.98 4.27 -8.68
N LEU A 172 -21.76 2.97 -8.87
CA LEU A 172 -20.59 2.38 -9.53
C LEU A 172 -20.94 2.03 -10.98
#